data_AF-A0A5C4M369-F1
#
_entry.id   AF-A0A5C4M369-F1
#
_cell.length_a   1.000
_cell.length_b   1.000
_cell.length_c   1.000
_cell.angle_alpha   90.00
_cell.angle_beta   90.00
_cell.angle_gamma   90.00
#
_symmetry.space_group_name_H-M   'P 1'
#
loop_
_entity.id
_entity.type
_entity.pdbx_description
1 polymer ?
#
loop_
_entity_poly.entity_id
_entity_poly.type
_entity_poly.pdbx_seq_one_letter_code
_entity_poly.pdbx_strand_id
1 'polypeptide(L)'
;MTQNVVAEPENRPESQGGEPGRLLAQRTFFAARSFPAPDAMYAAATLGAAVTERERVTVEPHAQVTTNTYFGRFPASYWQRYTEVASCDLEAVVTGSGKLAITASDSHGDPRTVAHKVVEGAEREPIRLTAPIDRFVDGGALWLDIETGGERLIVENVRWTVAAAKTPRPISVVICTHNRADYCIETLVELAEDPVVRDYVTAVHVTDQGTDTVDSRERFAQVKELLGDKLRYVRQPNLGGAGGFTRGMYETLEGPGGEDAHILLMDDDIKLESDTIMRISALANSTTEPAVIGGQNLCELHPDRLFVDADVADLPKLRAGIDRSESLSQRSMLDHSQERRVDATHNAWWCCLLPAEVVRAVGYPLPIFFQWDDVEYGLRARGAGFFTVTLPGAGVWHQDLYWKGWDDWARYFHYRNGLITGALHNQLRPKEMAQFLLTEFMQTLASMQYGLAATMIKAIEDFLDGPGTLDDGGANVVPSIRMLRAEYPETHIVPAANSGVRADHAPIVRSGWEPSKPTLVLLKRLAMQYLDKPGGGAAIRSGDEAWWHVSLFRTAVVTDASQTGVRVRRLDKKLMTKLGKQGLAVLWRLRQEGAETVRRYHQEQPRLTGKENWERLFGAR
;
A
#
# COMPACT_ATOMS: atom_id res chain seq x y z
N MET A 1 60.82 -10.98 22.60
CA MET A 1 60.76 -11.02 21.11
C MET A 1 59.95 -12.25 20.79
N THR A 2 58.66 -12.16 20.52
CA THR A 2 58.05 -11.57 19.32
C THR A 2 56.59 -11.18 19.63
N GLN A 3 56.23 -9.94 19.30
CA GLN A 3 54.85 -9.45 19.33
C GLN A 3 54.16 -9.90 18.04
N ASN A 4 52.99 -10.54 18.18
CA ASN A 4 52.10 -10.82 17.06
C ASN A 4 51.29 -9.55 16.76
N VAL A 5 51.51 -9.02 15.56
CA VAL A 5 50.77 -7.90 14.97
C VAL A 5 49.38 -8.40 14.59
N VAL A 6 48.35 -7.76 15.16
CA VAL A 6 46.96 -7.93 14.74
C VAL A 6 46.78 -7.09 13.47
N ALA A 7 46.41 -7.74 12.37
CA ALA A 7 46.07 -7.08 11.12
C ALA A 7 44.73 -6.34 11.27
N GLU A 8 44.74 -5.05 10.97
CA GLU A 8 43.55 -4.21 10.81
C GLU A 8 42.73 -4.69 9.59
N PRO A 9 41.39 -4.57 9.61
CA PRO A 9 40.58 -4.92 8.46
C PRO A 9 40.72 -3.84 7.36
N GLU A 10 41.12 -4.29 6.17
CA GLU A 10 41.24 -3.49 4.95
C GLU A 10 39.93 -2.82 4.54
N ASN A 11 40.09 -1.61 3.98
CA ASN A 11 39.11 -0.72 3.37
C ASN A 11 37.96 -1.43 2.63
N ARG A 12 36.73 -1.13 3.04
CA ARG A 12 35.54 -1.28 2.18
C ARG A 12 35.59 -0.22 1.06
N PRO A 13 35.20 -0.56 -0.18
CA PRO A 13 35.25 0.36 -1.31
C PRO A 13 34.26 1.53 -1.12
N GLU A 14 34.70 2.72 -1.52
CA GLU A 14 33.94 3.97 -1.59
C GLU A 14 32.74 3.83 -2.55
N SER A 15 31.57 3.41 -2.04
CA SER A 15 30.32 3.38 -2.82
C SER A 15 29.22 4.30 -2.28
N GLN A 16 29.50 5.09 -1.24
CA GLN A 16 28.67 6.23 -0.87
C GLN A 16 29.16 7.44 -1.66
N GLY A 17 28.55 7.71 -2.81
CA GLY A 17 28.80 8.93 -3.60
C GLY A 17 28.28 10.21 -2.90
N GLY A 18 28.62 10.40 -1.62
CA GLY A 18 28.32 11.56 -0.81
C GLY A 18 29.54 11.88 0.07
N GLU A 19 29.74 13.16 0.39
CA GLU A 19 30.78 13.55 1.34
C GLU A 19 30.63 12.79 2.67
N PRO A 20 31.74 12.39 3.33
CA PRO A 20 31.69 11.77 4.64
C PRO A 20 30.81 12.58 5.60
N GLY A 21 29.81 11.92 6.19
CA GLY A 21 28.84 12.57 7.10
C GLY A 21 27.57 13.11 6.43
N ARG A 22 27.36 12.89 5.12
CA ARG A 22 26.10 13.20 4.43
C ARG A 22 25.35 11.93 4.01
N LEU A 23 24.03 11.96 4.17
CA LEU A 23 23.11 10.91 3.74
C LEU A 23 22.34 11.38 2.50
N LEU A 24 22.28 10.55 1.46
CA LEU A 24 21.41 10.80 0.30
C LEU A 24 19.95 10.57 0.71
N ALA A 25 19.15 11.64 0.72
CA ALA A 25 17.75 11.60 1.08
C ALA A 25 16.85 11.26 -0.11
N GLN A 26 17.11 11.86 -1.27
CA GLN A 26 16.43 11.52 -2.53
C GLN A 26 17.23 11.99 -3.74
N ARG A 27 16.97 11.39 -4.90
CA ARG A 27 17.36 11.94 -6.21
C ARG A 27 16.17 12.65 -6.84
N THR A 28 16.44 13.70 -7.61
CA THR A 28 15.42 14.32 -8.46
C THR A 28 15.63 13.82 -9.89
N PHE A 29 14.64 13.10 -10.37
CA PHE A 29 14.52 12.68 -11.76
C PHE A 29 13.55 13.59 -12.51
N PHE A 30 13.61 13.58 -13.85
CA PHE A 30 12.77 14.44 -14.69
C PHE A 30 11.84 13.67 -15.64
N ALA A 31 11.97 12.35 -15.71
CA ALA A 31 11.14 11.48 -16.54
C ALA A 31 10.97 10.10 -15.89
N ALA A 32 9.94 9.37 -16.30
CA ALA A 32 9.76 7.98 -15.92
C ALA A 32 10.85 7.08 -16.54
N ARG A 33 11.23 5.99 -15.87
CA ARG A 33 12.26 5.05 -16.37
C ARG A 33 11.67 4.02 -17.34
N SER A 34 10.85 3.11 -16.82
CA SER A 34 10.40 1.91 -17.53
C SER A 34 8.88 1.79 -17.56
N PHE A 35 8.22 2.10 -16.45
CA PHE A 35 6.78 2.17 -16.38
C PHE A 35 6.28 3.47 -17.05
N PRO A 36 5.27 3.41 -17.94
CA PRO A 36 4.78 4.58 -18.69
C PRO A 36 3.93 5.53 -17.82
N ALA A 37 4.49 6.00 -16.71
CA ALA A 37 3.93 7.09 -15.94
C ALA A 37 4.15 8.43 -16.67
N PRO A 38 3.25 9.42 -16.50
CA PRO A 38 3.45 10.74 -17.06
C PRO A 38 4.73 11.39 -16.52
N ASP A 39 5.57 11.93 -17.40
CA ASP A 39 6.80 12.66 -16.99
C ASP A 39 6.50 13.87 -16.09
N ALA A 40 5.29 14.43 -16.20
CA ALA A 40 4.79 15.49 -15.32
C ALA A 40 4.68 15.07 -13.83
N MET A 41 4.79 13.78 -13.50
CA MET A 41 4.95 13.30 -12.12
C MET A 41 6.33 13.62 -11.53
N TYR A 42 7.30 13.99 -12.38
CA TYR A 42 8.69 14.26 -12.05
C TYR A 42 9.05 15.73 -12.26
N ALA A 43 8.75 16.29 -13.42
CA ALA A 43 9.00 17.70 -13.74
C ALA A 43 8.02 18.22 -14.80
N ALA A 44 7.75 19.51 -14.77
CA ALA A 44 6.87 20.18 -15.73
C ALA A 44 7.48 21.49 -16.24
N ALA A 45 7.41 21.73 -17.54
CA ALA A 45 7.68 23.04 -18.11
C ALA A 45 6.48 23.95 -17.85
N THR A 46 6.66 24.97 -17.01
CA THR A 46 5.62 25.97 -16.69
C THR A 46 5.60 27.10 -17.73
N LEU A 47 6.72 27.32 -18.42
CA LEU A 47 6.87 28.27 -19.51
C LEU A 47 7.89 27.74 -20.52
N GLY A 48 7.66 27.98 -21.81
CA GLY A 48 8.61 27.62 -22.86
C GLY A 48 8.70 26.11 -23.09
N ALA A 49 9.88 25.62 -23.49
CA ALA A 49 10.13 24.23 -23.80
C ALA A 49 11.30 23.67 -22.99
N ALA A 50 11.20 22.39 -22.63
CA ALA A 50 12.28 21.63 -22.04
C ALA A 50 12.27 20.20 -22.58
N VAL A 51 13.45 19.59 -22.65
CA VAL A 51 13.61 18.16 -22.98
C VAL A 51 13.99 17.43 -21.70
N THR A 52 13.13 16.52 -21.28
CA THR A 52 13.32 15.70 -20.08
C THR A 52 13.87 14.33 -20.45
N GLU A 53 14.98 13.98 -19.82
CA GLU A 53 15.52 12.62 -19.73
C GLU A 53 15.47 12.21 -18.25
N ARG A 54 15.74 10.94 -17.94
CA ARG A 54 15.61 10.43 -16.55
C ARG A 54 16.39 11.26 -15.52
N GLU A 55 17.69 11.45 -15.75
CA GLU A 55 18.61 12.12 -14.81
C GLU A 55 19.05 13.52 -15.30
N ARG A 56 18.45 14.01 -16.38
CA ARG A 56 18.82 15.26 -17.05
C ARG A 56 17.59 16.01 -17.52
N VAL A 57 17.60 17.33 -17.39
CA VAL A 57 16.70 18.22 -18.11
C VAL A 57 17.49 19.25 -18.89
N THR A 58 17.11 19.45 -20.15
CA THR A 58 17.55 20.58 -20.96
C THR A 58 16.43 21.62 -20.96
N VAL A 59 16.70 22.80 -20.43
CA VAL A 59 15.78 23.95 -20.45
C VAL A 59 16.22 24.88 -21.58
N GLU A 60 15.32 25.09 -22.55
CA GLU A 60 15.59 25.95 -23.71
C GLU A 60 15.59 27.44 -23.30
N PRO A 61 16.10 28.37 -24.13
CA PRO A 61 16.01 29.81 -23.84
C PRO A 61 14.58 30.27 -23.55
N HIS A 62 14.43 31.20 -22.60
CA HIS A 62 13.17 31.79 -22.16
C HIS A 62 12.13 30.78 -21.67
N ALA A 63 12.60 29.75 -20.96
CA ALA A 63 11.77 28.68 -20.42
C ALA A 63 11.91 28.55 -18.90
N GLN A 64 10.91 27.92 -18.28
CA GLN A 64 10.87 27.62 -16.86
C GLN A 64 10.42 26.18 -16.66
N VAL A 65 11.13 25.46 -15.80
CA VAL A 65 10.82 24.10 -15.39
C VAL A 65 10.69 24.05 -13.87
N THR A 66 9.65 23.39 -13.38
CA THR A 66 9.45 23.12 -11.97
C THR A 66 9.49 21.62 -11.68
N THR A 67 10.04 21.28 -10.52
CA THR A 67 9.93 19.94 -9.92
C THR A 67 8.95 19.93 -8.76
N ASN A 68 8.04 20.92 -8.67
CA ASN A 68 6.91 20.90 -7.75
C ASN A 68 5.85 19.87 -8.18
N THR A 69 6.25 18.60 -8.19
CA THR A 69 5.53 17.44 -8.68
C THR A 69 5.54 16.36 -7.60
N TYR A 70 4.88 15.22 -7.84
CA TYR A 70 4.85 14.13 -6.87
C TYR A 70 6.25 13.63 -6.48
N PHE A 71 7.10 13.26 -7.46
CA PHE A 71 8.45 12.74 -7.17
C PHE A 71 9.50 13.85 -7.06
N GLY A 72 9.26 15.05 -7.62
CA GLY A 72 10.25 16.12 -7.62
C GLY A 72 10.43 16.83 -6.27
N ARG A 73 9.42 16.77 -5.40
CA ARG A 73 9.42 17.44 -4.09
C ARG A 73 10.19 16.66 -3.04
N PHE A 74 10.85 17.39 -2.14
CA PHE A 74 11.41 16.92 -0.88
C PHE A 74 10.41 17.20 0.25
N PRO A 75 9.94 16.17 1.00
CA PRO A 75 8.83 16.29 1.95
C PRO A 75 9.25 16.95 3.28
N ALA A 76 9.61 18.24 3.22
CA ALA A 76 10.25 18.99 4.31
C ALA A 76 9.49 18.96 5.65
N SER A 77 8.15 18.98 5.62
CA SER A 77 7.33 18.88 6.83
C SER A 77 7.52 17.59 7.63
N TYR A 78 7.73 16.46 6.93
CA TYR A 78 7.98 15.17 7.56
C TYR A 78 9.38 15.10 8.15
N TRP A 79 10.37 15.64 7.42
CA TRP A 79 11.74 15.74 7.93
C TRP A 79 11.81 16.64 9.17
N GLN A 80 11.18 17.82 9.15
CA GLN A 80 11.16 18.71 10.31
C GLN A 80 10.46 18.09 11.52
N ARG A 81 9.38 17.34 11.29
CA ARG A 81 8.56 16.78 12.38
C ARG A 81 9.24 15.61 13.09
N TYR A 82 9.94 14.75 12.34
CA TYR A 82 10.35 13.44 12.83
C TYR A 82 11.87 13.26 12.98
N THR A 83 12.68 14.21 12.52
CA THR A 83 14.15 14.13 12.54
C THR A 83 14.80 15.33 13.24
N GLU A 84 16.10 15.26 13.51
CA GLU A 84 16.91 16.41 13.98
C GLU A 84 17.57 17.19 12.82
N VAL A 85 17.22 16.87 11.56
CA VAL A 85 17.83 17.49 10.39
C VAL A 85 17.36 18.95 10.26
N ALA A 86 18.29 19.89 10.45
CA ALA A 86 18.02 21.32 10.37
C ALA A 86 18.05 21.90 8.94
N SER A 87 18.68 21.21 7.99
CA SER A 87 18.82 21.66 6.60
C SER A 87 19.10 20.50 5.65
N CYS A 88 18.76 20.67 4.38
CA CYS A 88 19.19 19.80 3.29
C CYS A 88 20.01 20.60 2.27
N ASP A 89 20.90 19.89 1.55
CA ASP A 89 21.58 20.46 0.38
C ASP A 89 21.05 19.81 -0.89
N LEU A 90 20.76 20.65 -1.87
CA LEU A 90 20.58 20.27 -3.27
C LEU A 90 21.93 20.36 -3.97
N GLU A 91 22.35 19.26 -4.58
CA GLU A 91 23.55 19.15 -5.40
C GLU A 91 23.13 18.86 -6.85
N ALA A 92 23.78 19.50 -7.82
CA ALA A 92 23.52 19.28 -9.24
C ALA A 92 24.78 19.55 -10.08
N VAL A 93 24.80 19.04 -11.31
CA VAL A 93 25.80 19.39 -12.33
C VAL A 93 25.12 20.21 -13.41
N VAL A 94 25.67 21.38 -13.74
CA VAL A 94 25.05 22.32 -14.68
C VAL A 94 25.95 22.67 -15.85
N THR A 95 25.34 22.85 -17.02
CA THR A 95 26.03 23.31 -18.25
C THR A 95 25.19 24.37 -18.95
N GLY A 96 25.79 25.52 -19.29
CA GLY A 96 25.11 26.67 -19.89
C GLY A 96 24.80 27.78 -18.88
N SER A 97 23.77 28.58 -19.16
CA SER A 97 23.45 29.79 -18.38
C SER A 97 21.99 29.82 -17.97
N GLY A 98 21.74 30.20 -16.72
CA GLY A 98 20.38 30.27 -16.18
C GLY A 98 20.40 30.40 -14.66
N LYS A 99 19.23 30.19 -14.06
CA LYS A 99 19.01 30.27 -12.61
C LYS A 99 18.42 28.97 -12.11
N LEU A 100 18.99 28.45 -11.03
CA LEU A 100 18.43 27.36 -10.25
C LEU A 100 17.98 27.91 -8.90
N ALA A 101 16.81 27.50 -8.43
CA ALA A 101 16.26 27.92 -7.15
C ALA A 101 15.69 26.74 -6.39
N ILE A 102 15.99 26.67 -5.08
CA ILE A 102 15.19 25.88 -4.15
C ILE A 102 13.99 26.73 -3.76
N THR A 103 12.80 26.24 -4.07
CA THR A 103 11.53 26.87 -3.67
C THR A 103 10.84 25.99 -2.62
N ALA A 104 10.10 26.62 -1.72
CA ALA A 104 9.34 25.97 -0.66
C ALA A 104 7.87 26.37 -0.73
N SER A 105 6.99 25.50 -0.24
CA SER A 105 5.61 25.83 0.11
C SER A 105 5.42 25.79 1.62
N ASP A 106 4.36 26.45 2.11
CA ASP A 106 3.85 26.25 3.47
C ASP A 106 2.65 25.27 3.47
N SER A 107 1.95 25.15 4.60
CA SER A 107 0.76 24.27 4.74
C SER A 107 -0.46 24.73 3.92
N HIS A 108 -0.42 25.93 3.33
CA HIS A 108 -1.44 26.46 2.42
C HIS A 108 -1.04 26.31 0.95
N GLY A 109 0.22 25.94 0.68
CA GLY A 109 0.75 25.81 -0.68
C GLY A 109 1.36 27.10 -1.22
N ASP A 110 1.52 28.14 -0.40
CA ASP A 110 2.05 29.43 -0.87
C ASP A 110 3.57 29.33 -1.12
N PRO A 111 4.06 29.62 -2.35
CA PRO A 111 5.45 29.40 -2.71
C PRO A 111 6.37 30.53 -2.25
N ARG A 112 7.61 30.18 -1.85
CA ARG A 112 8.69 31.12 -1.53
C ARG A 112 10.06 30.57 -1.95
N THR A 113 10.91 31.41 -2.55
CA THR A 113 12.29 31.02 -2.83
C THR A 113 13.12 30.98 -1.54
N VAL A 114 13.88 29.90 -1.36
CA VAL A 114 14.71 29.64 -0.17
C VAL A 114 16.18 29.92 -0.45
N ALA A 115 16.68 29.40 -1.56
CA ALA A 115 18.06 29.56 -2.01
C ALA A 115 18.07 29.61 -3.54
N HIS A 116 19.04 30.28 -4.13
CA HIS A 116 19.18 30.29 -5.59
C HIS A 116 20.63 30.52 -6.00
N LYS A 117 20.95 30.12 -7.23
CA LYS A 117 22.23 30.35 -7.88
C LYS A 117 21.97 30.72 -9.34
N VAL A 118 22.59 31.81 -9.78
CA VAL A 118 22.71 32.14 -11.21
C VAL A 118 24.05 31.59 -11.70
N VAL A 119 24.03 30.95 -12.86
CA VAL A 119 25.20 30.42 -13.55
C VAL A 119 25.30 31.03 -14.95
N GLU A 120 26.51 31.33 -15.38
CA GLU A 120 26.80 31.96 -16.67
C GLU A 120 27.92 31.15 -17.35
N GLY A 121 27.63 30.59 -18.53
CA GLY A 121 28.61 29.84 -19.33
C GLY A 121 29.21 28.63 -18.61
N ALA A 122 28.46 27.98 -17.71
CA ALA A 122 28.97 26.86 -16.93
C ALA A 122 29.33 25.66 -17.83
N GLU A 123 30.45 25.00 -17.54
CA GLU A 123 30.89 23.78 -18.23
C GLU A 123 30.94 22.62 -17.24
N ARG A 124 29.85 21.83 -17.15
CA ARG A 124 29.70 20.72 -16.20
C ARG A 124 30.07 21.12 -14.76
N GLU A 125 29.69 22.32 -14.35
CA GLU A 125 30.01 22.87 -13.03
C GLU A 125 29.15 22.17 -11.95
N PRO A 126 29.75 21.60 -10.89
CA PRO A 126 28.99 21.14 -9.74
C PRO A 126 28.54 22.33 -8.90
N ILE A 127 27.26 22.36 -8.55
CA ILE A 127 26.69 23.38 -7.67
C ILE A 127 26.10 22.74 -6.41
N ARG A 128 26.05 23.53 -5.33
CA ARG A 128 25.39 23.18 -4.08
C ARG A 128 24.53 24.36 -3.60
N LEU A 129 23.29 24.08 -3.23
CA LEU A 129 22.36 25.02 -2.62
C LEU A 129 21.86 24.44 -1.30
N THR A 130 21.92 25.21 -0.22
CA THR A 130 21.44 24.78 1.11
C THR A 130 20.08 25.39 1.41
N ALA A 131 19.15 24.57 1.90
CA ALA A 131 17.84 25.01 2.36
C ALA A 131 17.59 24.62 3.82
N PRO A 132 17.21 25.57 4.71
CA PRO A 132 16.78 25.25 6.05
C PRO A 132 15.45 24.47 6.05
N ILE A 133 15.32 23.54 7.00
CA ILE A 133 14.12 22.78 7.30
C ILE A 133 13.53 23.32 8.63
N ASP A 134 13.03 24.56 8.59
CA ASP A 134 12.67 25.32 9.81
C ASP A 134 11.22 25.84 9.86
N ARG A 135 10.51 25.90 8.73
CA ARG A 135 9.15 26.49 8.61
C ARG A 135 8.14 25.55 7.94
N PHE A 136 8.04 24.31 8.41
CA PHE A 136 7.25 23.24 7.81
C PHE A 136 6.47 22.36 8.81
N VAL A 137 6.28 22.79 10.07
CA VAL A 137 5.74 21.95 11.16
C VAL A 137 4.41 21.27 10.82
N ASP A 138 3.50 21.99 10.15
CA ASP A 138 2.16 21.50 9.79
C ASP A 138 2.02 21.13 8.30
N GLY A 139 3.05 21.42 7.49
CA GLY A 139 2.97 21.24 6.04
C GLY A 139 4.06 21.97 5.27
N GLY A 140 4.10 21.68 3.98
CA GLY A 140 5.01 22.23 3.00
C GLY A 140 6.11 21.26 2.58
N ALA A 141 6.71 21.58 1.43
CA ALA A 141 7.80 20.82 0.81
C ALA A 141 8.85 21.77 0.22
N LEU A 142 9.98 21.22 -0.18
CA LEU A 142 11.03 21.89 -0.96
C LEU A 142 11.08 21.29 -2.37
N TRP A 143 11.43 22.06 -3.40
CA TRP A 143 11.65 21.57 -4.75
C TRP A 143 12.64 22.45 -5.53
N LEU A 144 13.06 21.98 -6.69
CA LEU A 144 13.92 22.69 -7.64
C LEU A 144 13.09 23.38 -8.72
N ASP A 145 13.31 24.68 -8.91
CA ASP A 145 12.88 25.44 -10.08
C ASP A 145 14.10 25.86 -10.91
N ILE A 146 13.95 25.81 -12.23
CA ILE A 146 14.99 26.14 -13.21
C ILE A 146 14.42 27.17 -14.18
N GLU A 147 15.16 28.25 -14.42
CA GLU A 147 14.76 29.33 -15.32
C GLU A 147 15.93 29.72 -16.23
N THR A 148 15.63 30.00 -17.50
CA THR A 148 16.61 30.43 -18.50
C THR A 148 16.30 31.82 -19.04
N GLY A 149 17.37 32.57 -19.30
CA GLY A 149 17.32 33.81 -20.08
C GLY A 149 17.42 33.53 -21.58
N GLY A 150 18.30 34.25 -22.28
CA GLY A 150 18.53 34.06 -23.72
C GLY A 150 19.35 32.82 -24.09
N GLU A 151 19.82 32.05 -23.11
CA GLU A 151 20.69 30.88 -23.31
C GLU A 151 20.08 29.65 -22.66
N ARG A 152 20.46 28.46 -23.13
CA ARG A 152 20.01 27.18 -22.59
C ARG A 152 20.73 26.84 -21.29
N LEU A 153 20.08 26.04 -20.45
CA LEU A 153 20.67 25.44 -19.25
C LEU A 153 20.36 23.95 -19.20
N ILE A 154 21.38 23.13 -19.02
CA ILE A 154 21.26 21.70 -18.78
C ILE A 154 21.54 21.45 -17.30
N VAL A 155 20.66 20.71 -16.63
CA VAL A 155 20.79 20.32 -15.23
C VAL A 155 20.76 18.80 -15.14
N GLU A 156 21.77 18.22 -14.49
CA GLU A 156 21.99 16.78 -14.39
C GLU A 156 22.26 16.36 -12.96
N ASN A 157 22.00 15.09 -12.64
CA ASN A 157 22.41 14.42 -11.39
C ASN A 157 21.97 15.17 -10.13
N VAL A 158 20.70 15.60 -10.09
CA VAL A 158 20.17 16.36 -8.95
C VAL A 158 19.96 15.44 -7.74
N ARG A 159 20.59 15.79 -6.62
CA ARG A 159 20.61 14.99 -5.38
C ARG A 159 20.24 15.89 -4.20
N TRP A 160 19.40 15.38 -3.31
CA TRP A 160 19.11 16.00 -2.03
C TRP A 160 19.80 15.21 -0.93
N THR A 161 20.67 15.87 -0.20
CA THR A 161 21.44 15.25 0.88
C THR A 161 21.17 15.95 2.20
N VAL A 162 21.29 15.22 3.30
CA VAL A 162 21.10 15.71 4.67
C VAL A 162 22.30 15.30 5.53
N ALA A 163 22.48 15.94 6.69
CA ALA A 163 23.48 15.50 7.65
C ALA A 163 23.14 14.07 8.14
N ALA A 164 24.11 13.16 8.09
CA ALA A 164 23.98 11.83 8.65
C ALA A 164 24.14 11.92 10.18
N ALA A 165 23.04 11.80 10.92
CA ALA A 165 23.07 11.91 12.37
C ALA A 165 23.76 10.71 13.06
N LYS A 166 23.67 9.52 12.44
CA LYS A 166 24.16 8.24 12.98
C LYS A 166 24.63 7.34 11.83
N THR A 167 25.34 6.25 12.17
CA THR A 167 25.63 5.18 11.20
C THR A 167 24.30 4.61 10.69
N PRO A 168 24.06 4.61 9.35
CA PRO A 168 22.83 4.06 8.80
C PRO A 168 22.69 2.57 9.12
N ARG A 169 21.47 2.18 9.48
CA ARG A 169 21.04 0.80 9.71
C ARG A 169 20.99 0.03 8.40
N PRO A 170 21.31 -1.28 8.41
CA PRO A 170 21.21 -2.11 7.21
C PRO A 170 19.76 -2.23 6.77
N ILE A 171 19.52 -2.10 5.46
CA ILE A 171 18.19 -2.24 4.86
C ILE A 171 18.08 -3.62 4.20
N SER A 172 17.07 -4.40 4.58
CA SER A 172 16.71 -5.65 3.91
C SER A 172 15.35 -5.49 3.25
N VAL A 173 15.30 -5.66 1.93
CA VAL A 173 14.06 -5.67 1.17
C VAL A 173 13.44 -7.06 1.28
N VAL A 174 12.14 -7.13 1.55
CA VAL A 174 11.38 -8.37 1.68
C VAL A 174 10.22 -8.35 0.70
N ILE A 175 10.24 -9.30 -0.23
CA ILE A 175 9.20 -9.51 -1.24
C ILE A 175 8.60 -10.89 -1.03
N CYS A 176 7.28 -10.98 -1.06
CA CYS A 176 6.57 -12.25 -1.10
C CYS A 176 5.85 -12.41 -2.43
N THR A 177 5.85 -13.62 -3.00
CA THR A 177 5.21 -13.88 -4.29
C THR A 177 4.49 -15.22 -4.32
N HIS A 178 3.40 -15.29 -5.09
CA HIS A 178 2.67 -16.53 -5.34
C HIS A 178 2.06 -16.54 -6.75
N ASN A 179 2.66 -17.33 -7.66
CA ASN A 179 2.20 -17.50 -9.04
C ASN A 179 2.03 -16.17 -9.82
N ARG A 180 2.95 -15.23 -9.58
CA ARG A 180 3.05 -13.92 -10.24
C ARG A 180 4.49 -13.62 -10.62
N ALA A 181 5.21 -14.66 -10.98
CA ALA A 181 6.65 -14.58 -11.02
C ALA A 181 7.18 -13.69 -12.17
N ASP A 182 6.34 -13.38 -13.17
CA ASP A 182 6.62 -12.35 -14.18
C ASP A 182 6.55 -10.93 -13.61
N TYR A 183 5.63 -10.65 -12.69
CA TYR A 183 5.62 -9.36 -11.99
C TYR A 183 6.80 -9.24 -11.04
N CYS A 184 7.05 -10.28 -10.24
CA CYS A 184 8.13 -10.29 -9.26
C CYS A 184 9.51 -10.09 -9.93
N ILE A 185 9.76 -10.71 -11.09
CA ILE A 185 11.05 -10.56 -11.77
C ILE A 185 11.25 -9.13 -12.30
N GLU A 186 10.21 -8.46 -12.78
CA GLU A 186 10.31 -7.05 -13.20
C GLU A 186 10.68 -6.14 -12.04
N THR A 187 10.03 -6.29 -10.89
CA THR A 187 10.35 -5.52 -9.68
C THR A 187 11.79 -5.75 -9.22
N LEU A 188 12.27 -7.00 -9.25
CA LEU A 188 13.64 -7.34 -8.88
C LEU A 188 14.67 -6.74 -9.83
N VAL A 189 14.39 -6.67 -11.13
CA VAL A 189 15.30 -6.09 -12.10
C VAL A 189 15.35 -4.57 -11.96
N GLU A 190 14.21 -3.89 -11.73
CA GLU A 190 14.21 -2.46 -11.46
C GLU A 190 15.11 -2.10 -10.27
N LEU A 191 15.01 -2.88 -9.19
CA LEU A 191 15.86 -2.75 -8.01
C LEU A 191 17.34 -3.04 -8.34
N ALA A 192 17.62 -4.14 -9.03
CA ALA A 192 18.99 -4.62 -9.27
C ALA A 192 19.77 -3.75 -10.27
N GLU A 193 19.09 -3.13 -11.23
CA GLU A 193 19.70 -2.27 -12.24
C GLU A 193 19.95 -0.83 -11.76
N ASP A 194 19.38 -0.41 -10.62
CA ASP A 194 19.72 0.88 -10.01
C ASP A 194 20.95 0.70 -9.10
N PRO A 195 22.15 1.16 -9.52
CA PRO A 195 23.38 0.95 -8.76
C PRO A 195 23.34 1.62 -7.38
N VAL A 196 22.68 2.77 -7.26
CA VAL A 196 22.59 3.51 -5.98
C VAL A 196 21.76 2.70 -4.99
N VAL A 197 20.61 2.17 -5.42
CA VAL A 197 19.76 1.33 -4.57
C VAL A 197 20.44 0.00 -4.25
N ARG A 198 21.03 -0.65 -5.25
CA ARG A 198 21.76 -1.91 -5.07
C ARG A 198 22.85 -1.78 -4.02
N ASP A 199 23.62 -0.70 -4.04
CA ASP A 199 24.71 -0.49 -3.09
C ASP A 199 24.17 -0.16 -1.69
N TYR A 200 23.01 0.50 -1.62
CA TYR A 200 22.35 0.90 -0.38
C TYR A 200 21.66 -0.27 0.36
N VAL A 201 21.07 -1.22 -0.36
CA VAL A 201 20.44 -2.39 0.25
C VAL A 201 21.47 -3.44 0.67
N THR A 202 21.25 -4.06 1.84
CA THR A 202 22.12 -5.09 2.41
C THR A 202 21.68 -6.50 1.98
N ALA A 203 20.38 -6.73 1.88
CA ALA A 203 19.81 -7.99 1.42
C ALA A 203 18.47 -7.78 0.68
N VAL A 204 18.12 -8.73 -0.18
CA VAL A 204 16.83 -8.82 -0.88
C VAL A 204 16.30 -10.24 -0.65
N HIS A 205 15.33 -10.37 0.24
CA HIS A 205 14.64 -11.61 0.55
C HIS A 205 13.43 -11.78 -0.36
N VAL A 206 13.36 -12.90 -1.08
CA VAL A 206 12.22 -13.26 -1.91
C VAL A 206 11.65 -14.57 -1.37
N THR A 207 10.44 -14.51 -0.82
CA THR A 207 9.70 -15.70 -0.37
C THR A 207 8.72 -16.12 -1.46
N ASP A 208 9.11 -17.13 -2.25
CA ASP A 208 8.29 -17.69 -3.32
C ASP A 208 7.41 -18.83 -2.79
N GLN A 209 6.12 -18.57 -2.79
CA GLN A 209 5.08 -19.47 -2.31
C GLN A 209 4.35 -20.19 -3.44
N GLY A 210 4.82 -20.02 -4.68
CA GLY A 210 4.19 -20.46 -5.92
C GLY A 210 4.72 -21.78 -6.47
N THR A 211 3.96 -22.29 -7.43
CA THR A 211 4.38 -23.36 -8.35
C THR A 211 4.96 -22.79 -9.64
N ASP A 212 4.54 -21.58 -10.01
CA ASP A 212 5.13 -20.80 -11.09
C ASP A 212 6.19 -19.86 -10.49
N THR A 213 7.46 -20.25 -10.58
CA THR A 213 8.54 -19.75 -9.71
C THR A 213 9.43 -18.67 -10.34
N VAL A 214 9.81 -17.65 -9.57
CA VAL A 214 10.64 -16.53 -10.08
C VAL A 214 11.98 -16.98 -10.64
N ASP A 215 12.58 -18.00 -10.04
CA ASP A 215 13.86 -18.58 -10.49
C ASP A 215 13.78 -19.28 -11.86
N SER A 216 12.58 -19.53 -12.38
CA SER A 216 12.39 -20.12 -13.72
C SER A 216 12.45 -19.10 -14.86
N ARG A 217 12.60 -17.80 -14.56
CA ARG A 217 12.56 -16.71 -15.55
C ARG A 217 13.95 -16.47 -16.13
N GLU A 218 14.01 -16.15 -17.41
CA GLU A 218 15.28 -15.86 -18.10
C GLU A 218 16.11 -14.77 -17.40
N ARG A 219 15.44 -13.67 -17.00
CA ARG A 219 16.07 -12.54 -16.31
C ARG A 219 16.49 -12.81 -14.87
N PHE A 220 16.14 -13.96 -14.28
CA PHE A 220 16.59 -14.29 -12.94
C PHE A 220 18.12 -14.42 -12.85
N ALA A 221 18.77 -14.93 -13.91
CA ALA A 221 20.23 -15.00 -13.97
C ALA A 221 20.89 -13.61 -13.88
N GLN A 222 20.33 -12.61 -14.57
CA GLN A 222 20.77 -11.22 -14.51
C GLN A 222 20.61 -10.65 -13.10
N VAL A 223 19.45 -10.84 -12.46
CA VAL A 223 19.21 -10.37 -11.08
C VAL A 223 20.20 -11.00 -10.12
N LYS A 224 20.46 -12.30 -10.24
CA LYS A 224 21.42 -13.01 -9.40
C LYS A 224 22.85 -12.52 -9.60
N GLU A 225 23.25 -12.20 -10.84
CA GLU A 225 24.56 -11.61 -11.14
C GLU A 225 24.71 -10.21 -10.51
N LEU A 226 23.68 -9.36 -10.65
CA LEU A 226 23.72 -7.99 -10.15
C LEU A 226 23.65 -7.93 -8.62
N LEU A 227 22.80 -8.73 -7.97
CA LEU A 227 22.63 -8.70 -6.52
C LEU A 227 23.65 -9.59 -5.77
N GLY A 228 24.20 -10.60 -6.43
CA GLY A 228 25.15 -11.54 -5.83
C GLY A 228 24.61 -12.15 -4.54
N ASP A 229 25.45 -12.14 -3.49
CA ASP A 229 25.12 -12.69 -2.17
C ASP A 229 24.03 -11.91 -1.42
N LYS A 230 23.61 -10.74 -1.92
CA LYS A 230 22.50 -9.98 -1.35
C LYS A 230 21.15 -10.65 -1.62
N LEU A 231 21.01 -11.41 -2.72
CA LEU A 231 19.76 -12.09 -3.06
C LEU A 231 19.57 -13.36 -2.24
N ARG A 232 18.48 -13.40 -1.46
CA ARG A 232 18.07 -14.54 -0.63
C ARG A 232 16.72 -15.05 -1.10
N TYR A 233 16.74 -15.99 -2.03
CA TYR A 233 15.54 -16.59 -2.61
C TYR A 233 15.15 -17.88 -1.87
N VAL A 234 13.97 -17.92 -1.28
CA VAL A 234 13.45 -19.01 -0.46
C VAL A 234 12.11 -19.47 -1.00
N ARG A 235 11.94 -20.80 -1.11
CA ARG A 235 10.65 -21.40 -1.44
C ARG A 235 9.95 -21.93 -0.20
N GLN A 236 8.63 -21.74 -0.10
CA GLN A 236 7.81 -22.29 0.99
C GLN A 236 6.38 -22.63 0.53
N PRO A 237 5.61 -23.39 1.32
CA PRO A 237 4.17 -23.57 1.09
C PRO A 237 3.40 -22.24 1.13
N ASN A 238 2.23 -22.19 0.49
CA ASN A 238 1.42 -20.98 0.46
C ASN A 238 0.75 -20.68 1.82
N LEU A 239 1.33 -19.72 2.54
CA LEU A 239 0.82 -19.16 3.79
C LEU A 239 0.23 -17.76 3.60
N GLY A 240 -0.06 -17.38 2.34
CA GLY A 240 -0.62 -16.09 1.97
C GLY A 240 0.35 -14.93 2.15
N GLY A 241 -0.17 -13.70 2.05
CA GLY A 241 0.62 -12.46 2.17
C GLY A 241 1.31 -12.36 3.53
N ALA A 242 0.56 -12.53 4.62
CA ALA A 242 1.14 -12.39 5.96
C ALA A 242 2.25 -13.41 6.22
N GLY A 243 2.07 -14.66 5.77
CA GLY A 243 3.10 -15.70 5.92
C GLY A 243 4.34 -15.47 5.06
N GLY A 244 4.16 -14.94 3.85
CA GLY A 244 5.26 -14.57 2.97
C GLY A 244 6.10 -13.41 3.51
N PHE A 245 5.45 -12.32 3.94
CA PHE A 245 6.12 -11.20 4.59
C PHE A 245 6.78 -11.60 5.90
N THR A 246 6.08 -12.37 6.75
CA THR A 246 6.65 -12.83 8.02
C THR A 246 7.88 -13.70 7.82
N ARG A 247 7.92 -14.52 6.76
CA ARG A 247 9.11 -15.29 6.43
C ARG A 247 10.30 -14.38 6.15
N GLY A 248 10.15 -13.38 5.30
CA GLY A 248 11.25 -12.46 5.01
C GLY A 248 11.65 -11.59 6.21
N MET A 249 10.69 -11.22 7.08
CA MET A 249 11.00 -10.57 8.37
C MET A 249 11.85 -11.50 9.25
N TYR A 250 11.45 -12.76 9.39
CA TYR A 250 12.16 -13.77 10.17
C TYR A 250 13.58 -13.99 9.65
N GLU A 251 13.74 -14.24 8.35
CA GLU A 251 15.06 -14.45 7.73
C GLU A 251 15.96 -13.21 7.83
N THR A 252 15.38 -12.01 7.90
CA THR A 252 16.12 -10.77 8.12
C THR A 252 16.62 -10.68 9.56
N LEU A 253 15.73 -10.85 10.53
CA LEU A 253 16.01 -10.65 11.95
C LEU A 253 16.92 -11.73 12.55
N GLU A 254 16.76 -12.97 12.08
CA GLU A 254 17.58 -14.11 12.51
C GLU A 254 18.90 -14.21 11.72
N GLY A 255 19.03 -13.41 10.66
CA GLY A 255 20.24 -13.31 9.84
C GLY A 255 21.31 -12.39 10.43
N PRO A 256 22.51 -12.37 9.83
CA PRO A 256 23.59 -11.48 10.27
C PRO A 256 23.18 -10.01 10.20
N GLY A 257 23.35 -9.27 11.31
CA GLY A 257 23.00 -7.85 11.40
C GLY A 257 21.50 -7.57 11.58
N GLY A 258 20.68 -8.58 11.84
CA GLY A 258 19.23 -8.45 11.99
C GLY A 258 18.77 -7.61 13.18
N GLU A 259 19.57 -7.51 14.25
CA GLU A 259 19.22 -6.82 15.50
C GLU A 259 18.88 -5.32 15.30
N ASP A 260 19.55 -4.68 14.34
CA ASP A 260 19.41 -3.25 14.02
C ASP A 260 18.89 -3.03 12.59
N ALA A 261 18.36 -4.07 11.94
CA ALA A 261 17.92 -3.98 10.56
C ALA A 261 16.63 -3.16 10.38
N HIS A 262 16.55 -2.48 9.24
CA HIS A 262 15.29 -2.01 8.70
C HIS A 262 14.78 -3.00 7.65
N ILE A 263 13.54 -3.42 7.79
CA ILE A 263 12.88 -4.40 6.94
C ILE A 263 11.92 -3.65 6.03
N LEU A 264 12.23 -3.53 4.75
CA LEU A 264 11.35 -2.90 3.76
C LEU A 264 10.50 -3.96 3.07
N LEU A 265 9.24 -4.07 3.49
CA LEU A 265 8.24 -4.93 2.86
C LEU A 265 7.80 -4.32 1.53
N MET A 266 7.74 -5.13 0.47
CA MET A 266 7.28 -4.73 -0.85
C MET A 266 6.45 -5.85 -1.51
N ASP A 267 5.36 -5.48 -2.18
CA ASP A 267 4.56 -6.42 -2.97
C ASP A 267 5.30 -6.87 -4.25
N ASP A 268 4.88 -7.99 -4.82
CA ASP A 268 5.46 -8.55 -6.05
C ASP A 268 4.88 -7.95 -7.34
N ASP A 269 3.66 -7.40 -7.29
CA ASP A 269 2.93 -6.81 -8.41
C ASP A 269 2.93 -5.28 -8.43
N ILE A 270 4.05 -4.68 -8.03
CA ILE A 270 4.26 -3.24 -8.12
C ILE A 270 5.09 -2.84 -9.34
N LYS A 271 4.92 -1.60 -9.79
CA LYS A 271 5.90 -0.90 -10.62
C LYS A 271 6.70 0.02 -9.70
N LEU A 272 8.00 -0.24 -9.63
CA LEU A 272 8.90 0.38 -8.68
C LEU A 272 9.53 1.64 -9.25
N GLU A 273 9.33 2.78 -8.57
CA GLU A 273 10.26 3.90 -8.64
C GLU A 273 11.38 3.63 -7.63
N SER A 274 12.57 3.26 -8.10
CA SER A 274 13.65 2.75 -7.26
C SER A 274 14.10 3.75 -6.18
N ASP A 275 13.99 5.06 -6.44
CA ASP A 275 14.30 6.10 -5.45
C ASP A 275 13.36 6.09 -4.24
N THR A 276 12.17 5.48 -4.34
CA THR A 276 11.27 5.26 -3.20
C THR A 276 11.95 4.47 -2.08
N ILE A 277 12.78 3.47 -2.42
CA ILE A 277 13.56 2.69 -1.44
C ILE A 277 14.52 3.62 -0.68
N MET A 278 15.21 4.51 -1.40
CA MET A 278 16.13 5.49 -0.81
C MET A 278 15.40 6.46 0.10
N ARG A 279 14.30 7.06 -0.37
CA ARG A 279 13.50 8.06 0.37
C ARG A 279 13.00 7.54 1.71
N ILE A 280 12.38 6.37 1.69
CA ILE A 280 11.85 5.71 2.88
C ILE A 280 12.99 5.37 3.84
N SER A 281 14.06 4.79 3.32
CA SER A 281 15.19 4.36 4.14
C SER A 281 15.98 5.52 4.73
N ALA A 282 16.11 6.64 4.00
CA ALA A 282 16.82 7.82 4.46
C ALA A 282 16.05 8.52 5.59
N LEU A 283 14.73 8.66 5.45
CA LEU A 283 13.90 9.20 6.52
C LEU A 283 13.95 8.28 7.75
N ALA A 284 13.79 6.97 7.56
CA ALA A 284 13.85 5.99 8.66
C ALA A 284 15.19 6.02 9.41
N ASN A 285 16.31 6.22 8.72
CA ASN A 285 17.63 6.35 9.35
C ASN A 285 17.87 7.70 10.04
N SER A 286 17.01 8.68 9.79
CA SER A 286 17.12 10.03 10.33
C SER A 286 16.10 10.31 11.44
N THR A 287 15.16 9.41 11.69
CA THR A 287 14.14 9.64 12.73
C THR A 287 14.78 9.69 14.12
N THR A 288 14.21 10.56 14.96
CA THR A 288 14.61 10.71 16.37
C THR A 288 14.30 9.46 17.20
N GLU A 289 13.21 8.79 16.86
CA GLU A 289 12.74 7.53 17.44
C GLU A 289 12.44 6.53 16.31
N PRO A 290 12.58 5.20 16.53
CA PRO A 290 12.21 4.20 15.53
C PRO A 290 10.74 4.37 15.12
N ALA A 291 10.47 4.28 13.82
CA ALA A 291 9.15 4.54 13.27
C ALA A 291 8.86 3.65 12.06
N VAL A 292 7.59 3.39 11.81
CA VAL A 292 7.14 2.71 10.59
C VAL A 292 7.06 3.76 9.48
N ILE A 293 7.81 3.56 8.39
CA ILE A 293 7.84 4.49 7.26
C ILE A 293 7.29 3.79 6.02
N GLY A 294 6.12 4.22 5.57
CA GLY A 294 5.40 3.68 4.44
C GLY A 294 5.54 4.51 3.17
N GLY A 295 5.58 3.83 2.03
CA GLY A 295 5.40 4.42 0.72
C GLY A 295 3.92 4.51 0.36
N GLN A 296 3.60 5.51 -0.45
CA GLN A 296 2.27 5.74 -1.02
C GLN A 296 2.00 4.83 -2.21
N ASN A 297 0.72 4.57 -2.46
CA ASN A 297 0.25 3.78 -3.59
C ASN A 297 -0.31 4.69 -4.68
N LEU A 298 0.30 4.65 -5.86
CA LEU A 298 -0.21 5.24 -7.10
C LEU A 298 -0.95 4.17 -7.92
N CYS A 299 -2.00 4.55 -8.64
CA CYS A 299 -2.80 3.60 -9.41
C CYS A 299 -2.09 3.16 -10.70
N GLU A 300 -1.91 1.86 -10.95
CA GLU A 300 -1.24 1.35 -12.16
C GLU A 300 -1.98 1.72 -13.47
N LEU A 301 -3.31 1.64 -13.51
CA LEU A 301 -4.07 1.96 -14.73
C LEU A 301 -4.25 3.46 -14.95
N HIS A 302 -4.19 4.24 -13.86
CA HIS A 302 -4.31 5.69 -13.85
C HIS A 302 -3.08 6.28 -13.13
N PRO A 303 -1.90 6.25 -13.78
CA PRO A 303 -0.59 6.43 -13.15
C PRO A 303 -0.35 7.81 -12.53
N ASP A 304 -1.22 8.77 -12.80
CA ASP A 304 -1.22 10.09 -12.16
C ASP A 304 -1.98 10.12 -10.82
N ARG A 305 -2.76 9.09 -10.48
CA ARG A 305 -3.67 9.11 -9.33
C ARG A 305 -3.06 8.50 -8.09
N LEU A 306 -3.18 9.22 -6.97
CA LEU A 306 -2.88 8.74 -5.64
C LEU A 306 -4.06 7.95 -5.07
N PHE A 307 -3.81 6.74 -4.57
CA PHE A 307 -4.84 5.95 -3.90
C PHE A 307 -5.35 6.67 -2.64
N VAL A 308 -4.40 7.04 -1.77
CA VAL A 308 -4.61 7.74 -0.49
C VAL A 308 -3.32 8.40 -0.04
N ASP A 309 -3.42 9.56 0.63
CA ASP A 309 -2.31 10.26 1.26
C ASP A 309 -1.85 9.63 2.59
N ALA A 310 -2.78 9.21 3.46
CA ALA A 310 -2.55 8.42 4.66
C ALA A 310 -3.79 7.62 5.10
N ASP A 311 -3.62 6.39 5.58
CA ASP A 311 -4.72 5.52 6.00
C ASP A 311 -5.02 5.56 7.51
N VAL A 312 -6.31 5.65 7.82
CA VAL A 312 -6.87 5.60 9.19
C VAL A 312 -7.96 4.55 9.24
N ALA A 313 -7.76 3.52 10.07
CA ALA A 313 -8.75 2.46 10.26
C ALA A 313 -9.90 2.92 11.19
N ASP A 314 -11.12 2.47 10.87
CA ASP A 314 -12.32 2.60 11.72
C ASP A 314 -12.84 1.20 12.04
N LEU A 315 -12.32 0.62 13.13
CA LEU A 315 -12.62 -0.75 13.56
C LEU A 315 -14.11 -0.96 13.90
N PRO A 316 -14.82 -0.03 14.57
CA PRO A 316 -16.27 -0.15 14.77
C PRO A 316 -17.09 -0.33 13.49
N LYS A 317 -16.60 0.18 12.35
CA LYS A 317 -17.23 0.00 11.03
C LYS A 317 -16.52 -1.03 10.14
N LEU A 318 -15.55 -1.77 10.68
CA LEU A 318 -14.68 -2.69 9.93
C LEU A 318 -14.06 -2.06 8.67
N ARG A 319 -13.63 -0.79 8.76
CA ARG A 319 -12.96 -0.11 7.65
C ARG A 319 -11.46 -0.13 7.86
N ALA A 320 -10.75 -0.67 6.88
CA ALA A 320 -9.29 -0.70 6.84
C ALA A 320 -8.69 0.66 6.43
N GLY A 321 -9.44 1.59 5.81
CA GLY A 321 -8.90 2.86 5.30
C GLY A 321 -9.94 3.95 4.99
N ILE A 322 -9.41 5.18 4.95
CA ILE A 322 -9.97 6.55 4.93
C ILE A 322 -11.38 6.81 5.49
N ASP A 323 -11.40 7.44 6.68
CA ASP A 323 -12.45 8.36 7.14
C ASP A 323 -11.78 9.70 7.54
N ARG A 324 -11.47 10.57 6.55
CA ARG A 324 -11.00 11.95 6.77
C ARG A 324 -11.59 12.89 5.73
N SER A 325 -12.09 14.04 6.15
CA SER A 325 -12.69 15.04 5.26
C SER A 325 -11.68 15.76 4.35
N GLU A 326 -10.40 15.75 4.71
CA GLU A 326 -9.33 16.48 4.01
C GLU A 326 -8.32 15.57 3.28
N SER A 327 -8.58 14.26 3.20
CA SER A 327 -7.66 13.32 2.56
C SER A 327 -7.63 13.51 1.04
N LEU A 328 -6.42 13.51 0.47
CA LEU A 328 -6.21 13.36 -0.97
C LEU A 328 -6.30 11.87 -1.34
N SER A 329 -7.51 11.46 -1.75
CA SER A 329 -7.79 10.11 -2.22
C SER A 329 -8.37 10.12 -3.63
N GLN A 330 -7.84 9.23 -4.49
CA GLN A 330 -8.23 9.09 -5.89
C GLN A 330 -8.07 10.40 -6.70
N ARG A 331 -7.15 11.26 -6.25
CA ARG A 331 -6.84 12.56 -6.87
C ARG A 331 -5.63 12.45 -7.79
N SER A 332 -5.66 13.17 -8.90
CA SER A 332 -4.50 13.31 -9.78
C SER A 332 -3.43 14.15 -9.08
N MET A 333 -2.21 13.63 -9.01
CA MET A 333 -1.05 14.34 -8.50
C MET A 333 -0.43 15.31 -9.52
N LEU A 334 -1.00 15.39 -10.73
CA LEU A 334 -0.70 16.44 -11.70
C LEU A 334 -1.44 17.75 -11.36
N ASP A 335 -2.63 17.62 -10.76
CA ASP A 335 -3.50 18.76 -10.43
C ASP A 335 -3.42 19.16 -8.94
N HIS A 336 -2.86 18.28 -8.10
CA HIS A 336 -2.86 18.43 -6.65
C HIS A 336 -1.48 18.16 -6.05
N SER A 337 -1.14 18.97 -5.06
CA SER A 337 0.07 18.82 -4.25
C SER A 337 -0.28 18.51 -2.79
N GLN A 338 0.52 17.67 -2.15
CA GLN A 338 0.37 17.32 -0.74
C GLN A 338 1.03 18.41 0.11
N GLU A 339 0.26 19.45 0.49
CA GLU A 339 0.76 20.59 1.27
C GLU A 339 0.70 20.36 2.77
N ARG A 340 -0.31 19.63 3.27
CA ARG A 340 -0.47 19.40 4.70
C ARG A 340 0.18 18.09 5.11
N ARG A 341 0.84 18.07 6.27
CA ARG A 341 1.30 16.82 6.88
C ARG A 341 0.09 16.06 7.41
N VAL A 342 -0.05 14.81 7.01
CA VAL A 342 -1.11 13.91 7.47
C VAL A 342 -0.53 12.74 8.25
N ASP A 343 -1.23 12.35 9.31
CA ASP A 343 -0.84 11.23 10.16
C ASP A 343 -1.61 9.96 9.75
N ALA A 344 -0.91 8.82 9.77
CA ALA A 344 -1.48 7.50 9.47
C ALA A 344 -1.59 6.65 10.74
N THR A 345 -2.49 5.66 10.73
CA THR A 345 -2.54 4.61 11.77
C THR A 345 -1.67 3.41 11.40
N HIS A 346 -1.56 3.12 10.11
CA HIS A 346 -0.80 2.03 9.52
C HIS A 346 -0.46 2.41 8.07
N ASN A 347 0.40 1.62 7.44
CA ASN A 347 0.65 1.69 6.00
C ASN A 347 0.59 0.27 5.46
N ALA A 348 -0.07 0.09 4.32
CA ALA A 348 -0.11 -1.21 3.68
C ALA A 348 1.27 -1.66 3.21
N TRP A 349 1.44 -2.97 3.06
CA TRP A 349 2.74 -3.60 2.84
C TRP A 349 3.19 -3.66 1.38
N TRP A 350 2.50 -2.97 0.47
CA TRP A 350 3.01 -2.75 -0.90
C TRP A 350 4.39 -2.07 -0.90
N CYS A 351 4.65 -1.23 0.10
CA CYS A 351 5.93 -0.58 0.36
C CYS A 351 5.92 -0.03 1.79
N CYS A 352 6.49 -0.77 2.76
CA CYS A 352 6.45 -0.39 4.17
C CYS A 352 7.72 -0.83 4.90
N LEU A 353 8.44 0.13 5.47
CA LEU A 353 9.63 -0.11 6.28
C LEU A 353 9.27 -0.26 7.75
N LEU A 354 9.69 -1.38 8.33
CA LEU A 354 9.60 -1.71 9.75
C LEU A 354 11.01 -1.79 10.36
N PRO A 355 11.33 -1.01 11.40
CA PRO A 355 12.57 -1.20 12.14
C PRO A 355 12.50 -2.48 12.99
N ALA A 356 13.62 -3.17 13.19
CA ALA A 356 13.70 -4.40 13.97
C ALA A 356 13.13 -4.25 15.40
N GLU A 357 13.22 -3.07 15.99
CA GLU A 357 12.62 -2.73 17.29
C GLU A 357 11.11 -2.95 17.33
N VAL A 358 10.39 -2.68 16.25
CA VAL A 358 8.94 -2.91 16.20
C VAL A 358 8.67 -4.40 16.38
N VAL A 359 9.35 -5.26 15.61
CA VAL A 359 9.15 -6.71 15.69
C VAL A 359 9.55 -7.26 17.06
N ARG A 360 10.64 -6.77 17.65
CA ARG A 360 11.05 -7.13 19.02
C ARG A 360 10.03 -6.72 20.08
N ALA A 361 9.43 -5.54 19.93
CA ALA A 361 8.48 -5.01 20.90
C ALA A 361 7.10 -5.67 20.82
N VAL A 362 6.63 -5.99 19.61
CA VAL A 362 5.24 -6.46 19.41
C VAL A 362 5.10 -7.88 18.86
N GLY A 363 6.21 -8.55 18.56
CA GLY A 363 6.23 -9.86 17.92
C GLY A 363 5.96 -9.79 16.42
N TYR A 364 5.80 -10.95 15.79
CA TYR A 364 5.53 -11.08 14.36
C TYR A 364 4.07 -10.77 13.99
N PRO A 365 3.75 -10.62 12.69
CA PRO A 365 2.38 -10.52 12.22
C PRO A 365 1.48 -11.67 12.71
N LEU A 366 0.16 -11.41 12.74
CA LEU A 366 -0.80 -12.47 12.99
C LEU A 366 -0.74 -13.53 11.87
N PRO A 367 -0.93 -14.82 12.19
CA PRO A 367 -0.95 -15.90 11.20
C PRO A 367 -2.30 -15.96 10.48
N ILE A 368 -2.63 -14.89 9.75
CA ILE A 368 -3.78 -14.79 8.85
C ILE A 368 -3.31 -14.87 7.39
N PHE A 369 -4.16 -15.32 6.47
CA PHE A 369 -3.73 -15.54 5.09
C PHE A 369 -3.37 -14.22 4.36
N PHE A 370 -4.27 -13.23 4.36
CA PHE A 370 -4.04 -11.88 3.80
C PHE A 370 -5.17 -10.93 4.26
N GLN A 371 -4.96 -9.62 4.07
CA GLN A 371 -5.82 -8.50 4.50
C GLN A 371 -5.88 -8.34 6.02
N TRP A 372 -5.84 -7.08 6.45
CA TRP A 372 -5.84 -6.63 7.85
C TRP A 372 -4.57 -6.94 8.63
N ASP A 373 -3.62 -7.67 8.05
CA ASP A 373 -2.30 -7.95 8.59
C ASP A 373 -1.50 -6.66 8.79
N ASP A 374 -1.47 -5.83 7.76
CA ASP A 374 -0.89 -4.48 7.81
C ASP A 374 -1.58 -3.55 8.81
N VAL A 375 -2.92 -3.50 8.79
CA VAL A 375 -3.74 -2.67 9.69
C VAL A 375 -3.52 -3.07 11.14
N GLU A 376 -3.63 -4.37 11.45
CA GLU A 376 -3.47 -4.88 12.80
C GLU A 376 -2.05 -4.64 13.31
N TYR A 377 -1.04 -4.89 12.47
CA TYR A 377 0.35 -4.71 12.85
C TYR A 377 0.68 -3.24 13.10
N GLY A 378 0.19 -2.33 12.24
CA GLY A 378 0.36 -0.88 12.44
C GLY A 378 -0.32 -0.37 13.71
N LEU A 379 -1.54 -0.83 14.01
CA LEU A 379 -2.24 -0.49 15.26
C LEU A 379 -1.51 -1.06 16.48
N ARG A 380 -0.97 -2.27 16.38
CA ARG A 380 -0.22 -2.93 17.47
C ARG A 380 1.12 -2.23 17.71
N ALA A 381 1.85 -1.86 16.66
CA ALA A 381 3.05 -1.03 16.73
C ALA A 381 2.75 0.34 17.39
N ARG A 382 1.65 0.99 16.99
CA ARG A 382 1.18 2.24 17.60
C ARG A 382 0.86 2.08 19.08
N GLY A 383 0.22 0.98 19.47
CA GLY A 383 -0.04 0.65 20.88
C GLY A 383 1.23 0.50 21.71
N ALA A 384 2.36 0.16 21.08
CA ALA A 384 3.68 0.07 21.71
C ALA A 384 4.52 1.36 21.60
N GLY A 385 3.96 2.44 21.06
CA GLY A 385 4.60 3.75 20.97
C GLY A 385 5.30 4.06 19.65
N PHE A 386 5.26 3.16 18.66
CA PHE A 386 5.83 3.40 17.33
C PHE A 386 4.83 4.12 16.43
N PHE A 387 5.17 5.29 15.91
CA PHE A 387 4.32 6.01 14.98
C PHE A 387 4.50 5.51 13.54
N THR A 388 3.49 5.77 12.71
CA THR A 388 3.50 5.44 11.28
C THR A 388 3.47 6.71 10.45
N VAL A 389 4.37 6.80 9.48
CA VAL A 389 4.43 7.86 8.48
C VAL A 389 4.16 7.26 7.11
N THR A 390 3.18 7.80 6.38
CA THR A 390 3.06 7.58 4.94
C THR A 390 3.75 8.75 4.25
N LEU A 391 4.86 8.51 3.56
CA LEU A 391 5.79 9.54 3.09
C LEU A 391 5.41 10.06 1.68
N PRO A 392 5.03 11.34 1.54
CA PRO A 392 4.77 11.92 0.22
C PRO A 392 5.98 11.90 -0.69
N GLY A 393 5.75 11.60 -1.98
CA GLY A 393 6.81 11.54 -2.98
C GLY A 393 7.68 10.28 -2.89
N ALA A 394 7.38 9.36 -1.97
CA ALA A 394 7.90 8.01 -1.98
C ALA A 394 6.73 7.07 -2.28
N GLY A 395 6.68 6.51 -3.48
CA GLY A 395 5.55 5.68 -3.90
C GLY A 395 5.88 4.61 -4.92
N VAL A 396 4.95 3.69 -5.05
CA VAL A 396 4.97 2.60 -6.03
C VAL A 396 3.65 2.61 -6.78
N TRP A 397 3.65 2.19 -8.05
CA TRP A 397 2.38 1.92 -8.72
C TRP A 397 1.93 0.51 -8.41
N HIS A 398 0.68 0.37 -8.02
CA HIS A 398 0.06 -0.92 -7.75
C HIS A 398 -1.36 -0.94 -8.32
N GLN A 399 -1.93 -2.14 -8.44
CA GLN A 399 -3.28 -2.33 -8.97
C GLN A 399 -4.30 -1.38 -8.35
N ASP A 400 -5.12 -0.76 -9.19
CA ASP A 400 -6.24 0.12 -8.85
C ASP A 400 -7.23 -0.60 -7.92
N LEU A 401 -7.05 -0.42 -6.60
CA LEU A 401 -7.82 -1.16 -5.60
C LEU A 401 -9.33 -0.87 -5.66
N TYR A 402 -9.72 0.31 -6.15
CA TYR A 402 -11.12 0.68 -6.32
C TYR A 402 -11.81 -0.02 -7.51
N TRP A 403 -11.05 -0.65 -8.43
CA TRP A 403 -11.59 -1.51 -9.49
C TRP A 403 -11.84 -2.95 -9.02
N LYS A 404 -11.40 -3.32 -7.80
CA LYS A 404 -11.70 -4.63 -7.21
C LYS A 404 -13.16 -4.65 -6.75
N GLY A 405 -13.95 -5.56 -7.32
CA GLY A 405 -15.35 -5.73 -6.94
C GLY A 405 -15.52 -6.01 -5.44
N TRP A 406 -16.50 -5.37 -4.80
CA TRP A 406 -16.80 -5.64 -3.40
C TRP A 406 -17.20 -7.11 -3.18
N ASP A 407 -17.93 -7.72 -4.12
CA ASP A 407 -18.42 -9.10 -4.03
C ASP A 407 -17.38 -10.13 -4.49
N ASP A 408 -16.35 -10.33 -3.68
CA ASP A 408 -15.26 -11.27 -3.93
C ASP A 408 -15.04 -12.27 -2.77
N TRP A 409 -14.37 -13.39 -3.05
CA TRP A 409 -14.01 -14.39 -2.02
C TRP A 409 -13.13 -13.80 -0.92
N ALA A 410 -12.31 -12.79 -1.25
CA ALA A 410 -11.49 -12.08 -0.30
C ALA A 410 -12.31 -11.41 0.84
N ARG A 411 -13.61 -11.16 0.64
CA ARG A 411 -14.47 -10.57 1.69
C ARG A 411 -14.64 -11.45 2.91
N TYR A 412 -14.46 -12.77 2.78
CA TYR A 412 -14.35 -13.64 3.95
C TYR A 412 -13.29 -13.12 4.93
N PHE A 413 -12.09 -12.82 4.40
CA PHE A 413 -10.95 -12.33 5.19
C PHE A 413 -11.20 -10.93 5.70
N HIS A 414 -11.83 -10.06 4.90
CA HIS A 414 -12.23 -8.73 5.36
C HIS A 414 -13.08 -8.78 6.64
N TYR A 415 -14.12 -9.61 6.68
CA TYR A 415 -14.98 -9.71 7.86
C TYR A 415 -14.29 -10.45 9.02
N ARG A 416 -13.70 -11.63 8.76
CA ARG A 416 -13.08 -12.43 9.82
C ARG A 416 -11.91 -11.68 10.45
N ASN A 417 -10.96 -11.23 9.62
CA ASN A 417 -9.75 -10.59 10.13
C ASN A 417 -10.07 -9.22 10.72
N GLY A 418 -11.03 -8.46 10.16
CA GLY A 418 -11.50 -7.22 10.77
C GLY A 418 -12.11 -7.41 12.16
N LEU A 419 -12.87 -8.49 12.37
CA LEU A 419 -13.39 -8.86 13.70
C LEU A 419 -12.25 -9.24 14.66
N ILE A 420 -11.25 -9.99 14.19
CA ILE A 420 -10.05 -10.34 14.97
C ILE A 420 -9.30 -9.07 15.38
N THR A 421 -9.03 -8.16 14.44
CA THR A 421 -8.35 -6.88 14.69
C THR A 421 -9.15 -6.02 15.66
N GLY A 422 -10.47 -5.89 15.45
CA GLY A 422 -11.36 -5.20 16.37
C GLY A 422 -11.33 -5.77 17.79
N ALA A 423 -11.26 -7.10 17.91
CA ALA A 423 -11.16 -7.79 19.20
C ALA A 423 -9.83 -7.46 19.89
N LEU A 424 -8.69 -7.68 19.22
CA LEU A 424 -7.35 -7.49 19.78
C LEU A 424 -7.04 -6.04 20.19
N HIS A 425 -7.71 -5.06 19.57
CA HIS A 425 -7.53 -3.64 19.87
C HIS A 425 -8.62 -3.06 20.79
N ASN A 426 -9.44 -3.89 21.44
CA ASN A 426 -10.53 -3.48 22.35
C ASN A 426 -11.57 -2.53 21.72
N GLN A 427 -11.74 -2.56 20.40
CA GLN A 427 -12.71 -1.72 19.68
C GLN A 427 -13.93 -2.50 19.17
N LEU A 428 -13.96 -3.82 19.38
CA LEU A 428 -15.12 -4.65 19.09
C LEU A 428 -16.07 -4.66 20.30
N ARG A 429 -17.19 -3.95 20.16
CA ARG A 429 -18.34 -4.04 21.08
C ARG A 429 -19.35 -5.03 20.53
N PRO A 430 -19.50 -6.26 21.06
CA PRO A 430 -20.22 -7.34 20.38
C PRO A 430 -21.67 -7.01 20.02
N LYS A 431 -22.39 -6.31 20.91
CA LYS A 431 -23.79 -5.91 20.67
C LYS A 431 -23.93 -4.92 19.50
N GLU A 432 -23.02 -3.96 19.43
CA GLU A 432 -23.04 -2.90 18.42
C GLU A 432 -22.51 -3.43 17.09
N MET A 433 -21.45 -4.24 17.13
CA MET A 433 -20.90 -4.95 15.97
C MET A 433 -21.96 -5.88 15.35
N ALA A 434 -22.70 -6.63 16.16
CA ALA A 434 -23.81 -7.46 15.67
C ALA A 434 -24.92 -6.61 15.00
N GLN A 435 -25.20 -5.41 15.50
CA GLN A 435 -26.19 -4.50 14.89
C GLN A 435 -25.68 -3.88 13.59
N PHE A 436 -24.40 -3.52 13.54
CA PHE A 436 -23.72 -3.05 12.32
C PHE A 436 -23.75 -4.15 11.24
N LEU A 437 -23.25 -5.34 11.57
CA LEU A 437 -23.22 -6.48 10.65
C LEU A 437 -24.63 -6.95 10.25
N LEU A 438 -25.62 -6.86 11.13
CA LEU A 438 -27.02 -7.12 10.77
C LEU A 438 -27.49 -6.20 9.64
N THR A 439 -27.14 -4.93 9.71
CA THR A 439 -27.50 -3.95 8.68
C THR A 439 -26.84 -4.30 7.34
N GLU A 440 -25.52 -4.51 7.33
CA GLU A 440 -24.76 -4.90 6.14
C GLU A 440 -25.26 -6.21 5.53
N PHE A 441 -25.53 -7.21 6.39
CA PHE A 441 -26.01 -8.52 5.97
C PHE A 441 -27.40 -8.44 5.32
N MET A 442 -28.30 -7.65 5.90
CA MET A 442 -29.64 -7.43 5.35
C MET A 442 -29.60 -6.68 4.01
N GLN A 443 -28.71 -5.70 3.87
CA GLN A 443 -28.47 -5.03 2.58
C GLN A 443 -27.93 -6.00 1.53
N THR A 444 -27.00 -6.88 1.91
CA THR A 444 -26.43 -7.93 1.06
C THR A 444 -27.51 -8.89 0.54
N LEU A 445 -28.42 -9.32 1.42
CA LEU A 445 -29.58 -10.14 1.02
C LEU A 445 -30.51 -9.38 0.08
N ALA A 446 -30.82 -8.11 0.38
CA ALA A 446 -31.67 -7.27 -0.47
C ALA A 446 -31.06 -7.06 -1.88
N SER A 447 -29.72 -6.98 -1.96
CA SER A 447 -28.94 -6.91 -3.20
C SER A 447 -28.85 -8.23 -3.97
N MET A 448 -29.46 -9.32 -3.47
CA MET A 448 -29.39 -10.67 -4.05
C MET A 448 -27.96 -11.20 -4.18
N GLN A 449 -27.08 -10.85 -3.24
CA GLN A 449 -25.70 -11.32 -3.17
C GLN A 449 -25.59 -12.49 -2.18
N TYR A 450 -26.19 -13.62 -2.54
CA TYR A 450 -26.33 -14.75 -1.62
C TYR A 450 -25.00 -15.43 -1.31
N GLY A 451 -24.09 -15.52 -2.29
CA GLY A 451 -22.73 -16.00 -2.07
C GLY A 451 -21.95 -15.10 -1.11
N LEU A 452 -22.10 -13.78 -1.18
CA LEU A 452 -21.50 -12.85 -0.21
C LEU A 452 -22.11 -13.04 1.18
N ALA A 453 -23.44 -13.20 1.29
CA ALA A 453 -24.10 -13.47 2.56
C ALA A 453 -23.62 -14.78 3.20
N ALA A 454 -23.45 -15.85 2.42
CA ALA A 454 -22.87 -17.10 2.90
C ALA A 454 -21.41 -16.94 3.36
N THR A 455 -20.64 -16.13 2.61
CA THR A 455 -19.25 -15.79 2.96
C THR A 455 -19.19 -15.03 4.29
N MET A 456 -20.09 -14.07 4.52
CA MET A 456 -20.21 -13.32 5.78
C MET A 456 -20.54 -14.24 6.96
N ILE A 457 -21.50 -15.15 6.79
CA ILE A 457 -21.89 -16.13 7.82
C ILE A 457 -20.66 -16.93 8.25
N LYS A 458 -19.96 -17.53 7.27
CA LYS A 458 -18.78 -18.35 7.53
C LYS A 458 -17.65 -17.56 8.20
N ALA A 459 -17.43 -16.31 7.80
CA ALA A 459 -16.43 -15.44 8.41
C ALA A 459 -16.71 -15.15 9.90
N ILE A 460 -17.98 -14.90 10.25
CA ILE A 460 -18.37 -14.63 11.64
C ILE A 460 -18.33 -15.93 12.46
N GLU A 461 -18.73 -17.07 11.89
CA GLU A 461 -18.60 -18.39 12.53
C GLU A 461 -17.14 -18.69 12.89
N ASP A 462 -16.21 -18.55 11.94
CA ASP A 462 -14.79 -18.83 12.18
C ASP A 462 -14.17 -17.89 13.22
N PHE A 463 -14.58 -16.61 13.23
CA PHE A 463 -14.21 -15.70 14.31
C PHE A 463 -14.70 -16.22 15.67
N LEU A 464 -15.96 -16.66 15.77
CA LEU A 464 -16.55 -17.12 17.03
C LEU A 464 -15.97 -18.44 17.52
N ASP A 465 -15.55 -19.31 16.62
CA ASP A 465 -14.87 -20.58 16.94
C ASP A 465 -13.49 -20.32 17.58
N GLY A 466 -12.89 -19.15 17.29
CA GLY A 466 -11.81 -18.54 18.05
C GLY A 466 -10.42 -18.74 17.44
N PRO A 467 -9.34 -18.45 18.20
CA PRO A 467 -7.99 -18.32 17.66
C PRO A 467 -7.38 -19.60 17.07
N GLY A 468 -7.86 -20.79 17.44
CA GLY A 468 -7.42 -22.06 16.84
C GLY A 468 -7.70 -22.17 15.34
N THR A 469 -8.61 -21.34 14.80
CA THR A 469 -8.83 -21.22 13.35
C THR A 469 -7.65 -20.62 12.59
N LEU A 470 -6.63 -20.12 13.29
CA LEU A 470 -5.40 -19.55 12.72
C LEU A 470 -4.19 -20.47 12.83
N ASP A 471 -4.35 -21.70 13.37
CA ASP A 471 -3.22 -22.60 13.62
C ASP A 471 -2.53 -23.10 12.34
N ASP A 472 -3.17 -22.96 11.17
CA ASP A 472 -2.60 -23.30 9.86
C ASP A 472 -2.20 -22.06 9.03
N GLY A 473 -2.16 -20.86 9.63
CA GLY A 473 -1.93 -19.60 8.91
C GLY A 473 -3.10 -19.17 8.02
N GLY A 474 -4.26 -19.82 8.13
CA GLY A 474 -5.41 -19.58 7.25
C GLY A 474 -5.26 -20.17 5.84
N ALA A 475 -4.32 -21.09 5.62
CA ALA A 475 -4.12 -21.70 4.30
C ALA A 475 -5.27 -22.63 3.90
N ASN A 476 -5.78 -23.47 4.82
CA ASN A 476 -6.79 -24.47 4.48
C ASN A 476 -8.19 -23.88 4.26
N VAL A 477 -8.43 -22.64 4.71
CA VAL A 477 -9.74 -22.01 4.53
C VAL A 477 -9.95 -21.51 3.10
N VAL A 478 -8.89 -21.21 2.35
CA VAL A 478 -9.00 -20.65 0.99
C VAL A 478 -9.76 -21.59 0.03
N PRO A 479 -9.41 -22.88 -0.11
CA PRO A 479 -10.17 -23.80 -0.96
C PRO A 479 -11.64 -23.91 -0.51
N SER A 480 -11.88 -23.95 0.80
CA SER A 480 -13.24 -24.09 1.35
C SER A 480 -14.14 -22.89 1.01
N ILE A 481 -13.61 -21.67 1.06
CA ILE A 481 -14.38 -20.45 0.72
C ILE A 481 -14.61 -20.34 -0.78
N ARG A 482 -13.64 -20.75 -1.61
CA ARG A 482 -13.82 -20.82 -3.06
C ARG A 482 -14.90 -21.82 -3.44
N MET A 483 -14.89 -23.00 -2.82
CA MET A 483 -15.94 -24.02 -3.01
C MET A 483 -17.30 -23.50 -2.55
N LEU A 484 -17.39 -22.91 -1.36
CA LEU A 484 -18.62 -22.32 -0.85
C LEU A 484 -19.19 -21.30 -1.83
N ARG A 485 -18.37 -20.40 -2.36
CA ARG A 485 -18.83 -19.37 -3.30
C ARG A 485 -19.25 -19.94 -4.64
N ALA A 486 -18.56 -20.99 -5.13
CA ALA A 486 -18.90 -21.63 -6.39
C ALA A 486 -20.33 -22.21 -6.44
N GLU A 487 -20.92 -22.53 -5.27
CA GLU A 487 -22.33 -22.97 -5.14
C GLU A 487 -23.35 -21.89 -5.53
N TYR A 488 -22.93 -20.62 -5.60
CA TYR A 488 -23.80 -19.47 -5.85
C TYR A 488 -23.56 -18.89 -7.25
N PRO A 489 -24.50 -19.06 -8.20
CA PRO A 489 -24.32 -18.67 -9.60
C PRO A 489 -23.95 -17.19 -9.81
N GLU A 490 -24.47 -16.29 -8.97
CA GLU A 490 -24.23 -14.84 -9.08
C GLU A 490 -22.80 -14.41 -8.70
N THR A 491 -22.01 -15.32 -8.12
CA THR A 491 -20.60 -15.07 -7.79
C THR A 491 -19.68 -15.22 -9.00
N HIS A 492 -20.16 -15.79 -10.11
CA HIS A 492 -19.38 -15.94 -11.34
C HIS A 492 -19.53 -14.70 -12.21
N ILE A 493 -18.38 -14.16 -12.64
CA ILE A 493 -18.36 -13.12 -13.67
C ILE A 493 -18.49 -13.81 -15.02
N VAL A 494 -19.48 -13.41 -15.80
CA VAL A 494 -19.70 -13.91 -17.16
C VAL A 494 -19.55 -12.78 -18.17
N PRO A 495 -19.06 -13.04 -19.40
CA PRO A 495 -19.10 -12.06 -20.46
C PRO A 495 -20.53 -11.53 -20.65
N ALA A 496 -20.69 -10.22 -20.83
CA ALA A 496 -22.02 -9.59 -20.94
C ALA A 496 -22.91 -10.24 -22.02
N ALA A 497 -22.30 -10.62 -23.15
CA ALA A 497 -22.96 -11.33 -24.26
C ALA A 497 -23.52 -12.71 -23.85
N ASN A 498 -22.94 -13.34 -22.82
CA ASN A 498 -23.27 -14.68 -22.35
C ASN A 498 -24.00 -14.65 -20.99
N SER A 499 -24.60 -13.52 -20.61
CA SER A 499 -25.31 -13.37 -19.33
C SER A 499 -26.54 -14.28 -19.16
N GLY A 500 -27.00 -14.94 -20.24
CA GLY A 500 -28.22 -15.77 -20.19
C GLY A 500 -29.49 -14.97 -19.92
N VAL A 501 -29.43 -13.65 -20.04
CA VAL A 501 -30.58 -12.74 -19.95
C VAL A 501 -30.64 -11.95 -21.26
N ARG A 502 -31.78 -12.02 -21.96
CA ARG A 502 -31.95 -11.24 -23.19
C ARG A 502 -31.96 -9.75 -22.85
N ALA A 503 -31.33 -8.94 -23.69
CA ALA A 503 -31.20 -7.49 -23.47
C ALA A 503 -32.56 -6.77 -23.36
N ASP A 504 -33.58 -7.21 -24.11
CA ASP A 504 -34.94 -6.69 -24.04
C ASP A 504 -35.66 -7.01 -22.72
N HIS A 505 -35.22 -8.04 -22.00
CA HIS A 505 -35.75 -8.43 -20.69
C HIS A 505 -34.98 -7.77 -19.52
N ALA A 506 -33.88 -7.07 -19.80
CA ALA A 506 -33.07 -6.36 -18.82
C ALA A 506 -32.64 -4.98 -19.37
N PRO A 507 -33.59 -4.02 -19.51
CA PRO A 507 -33.24 -2.66 -19.91
C PRO A 507 -32.27 -2.03 -18.91
N ILE A 508 -31.46 -1.09 -19.38
CA ILE A 508 -30.57 -0.32 -18.50
C ILE A 508 -31.43 0.59 -17.62
N VAL A 509 -31.34 0.42 -16.30
CA VAL A 509 -32.04 1.26 -15.32
C VAL A 509 -31.03 1.99 -14.47
N ARG A 510 -31.18 3.31 -14.34
CA ARG A 510 -30.31 4.14 -13.48
C ARG A 510 -30.77 4.07 -12.04
N SER A 511 -29.83 4.10 -11.11
CA SER A 511 -30.16 4.18 -9.70
C SER A 511 -30.89 5.50 -9.38
N GLY A 512 -31.90 5.42 -8.53
CA GLY A 512 -32.48 6.59 -7.87
C GLY A 512 -31.60 7.07 -6.71
N TRP A 513 -32.00 8.19 -6.11
CA TRP A 513 -31.33 8.77 -4.94
C TRP A 513 -31.34 7.83 -3.74
N GLU A 514 -30.33 7.98 -2.87
CA GLU A 514 -30.28 7.29 -1.59
C GLU A 514 -31.56 7.58 -0.77
N PRO A 515 -32.22 6.55 -0.20
CA PRO A 515 -33.42 6.76 0.57
C PRO A 515 -33.17 7.59 1.84
N SER A 516 -34.01 8.60 2.09
CA SER A 516 -33.94 9.42 3.32
C SER A 516 -34.23 8.63 4.62
N LYS A 517 -34.86 7.46 4.51
CA LYS A 517 -35.12 6.53 5.63
C LYS A 517 -34.62 5.12 5.27
N PRO A 518 -33.30 4.90 5.23
CA PRO A 518 -32.71 3.67 4.67
C PRO A 518 -33.21 2.41 5.37
N THR A 519 -33.32 2.40 6.70
CA THR A 519 -33.80 1.24 7.46
C THR A 519 -35.25 0.85 7.11
N LEU A 520 -36.17 1.82 7.01
CA LEU A 520 -37.57 1.53 6.67
C LEU A 520 -37.70 1.03 5.23
N VAL A 521 -36.91 1.59 4.32
CA VAL A 521 -36.88 1.14 2.94
C VAL A 521 -36.31 -0.29 2.86
N LEU A 522 -35.23 -0.60 3.58
CA LEU A 522 -34.66 -1.94 3.62
C LEU A 522 -35.68 -2.99 4.09
N LEU A 523 -36.38 -2.72 5.20
CA LEU A 523 -37.44 -3.60 5.71
C LEU A 523 -38.56 -3.79 4.68
N LYS A 524 -38.99 -2.72 4.01
CA LYS A 524 -39.98 -2.79 2.93
C LYS A 524 -39.48 -3.65 1.76
N ARG A 525 -38.22 -3.49 1.33
CA ARG A 525 -37.63 -4.24 0.21
C ARG A 525 -37.59 -5.74 0.52
N LEU A 526 -37.07 -6.11 1.68
CA LEU A 526 -37.01 -7.50 2.13
C LEU A 526 -38.41 -8.13 2.26
N ALA A 527 -39.39 -7.39 2.81
CA ALA A 527 -40.77 -7.87 2.88
C ALA A 527 -41.38 -8.10 1.49
N MET A 528 -41.14 -7.20 0.54
CA MET A 528 -41.62 -7.35 -0.84
C MET A 528 -40.95 -8.53 -1.56
N GLN A 529 -39.64 -8.72 -1.40
CA GLN A 529 -38.90 -9.87 -1.91
C GLN A 529 -39.39 -11.19 -1.30
N TYR A 530 -39.70 -11.21 -0.01
CA TYR A 530 -40.28 -12.38 0.67
C TYR A 530 -41.69 -12.72 0.16
N LEU A 531 -42.46 -11.71 -0.23
CA LEU A 531 -43.77 -11.87 -0.86
C LEU A 531 -43.69 -12.15 -2.37
N ASP A 532 -42.49 -12.34 -2.93
CA ASP A 532 -42.23 -12.57 -4.36
C ASP A 532 -42.87 -11.52 -5.29
N LYS A 533 -42.86 -10.25 -4.84
CA LYS A 533 -43.47 -9.13 -5.56
C LYS A 533 -42.56 -8.42 -6.57
N PRO A 534 -41.22 -8.38 -6.44
CA PRO A 534 -40.35 -7.80 -7.47
C PRO A 534 -40.55 -8.48 -8.83
N GLY A 535 -40.66 -7.67 -9.89
CA GLY A 535 -40.89 -8.13 -11.26
C GLY A 535 -39.85 -7.56 -12.22
N GLY A 536 -39.79 -8.12 -13.43
CA GLY A 536 -38.89 -7.66 -14.50
C GLY A 536 -37.40 -7.91 -14.25
N GLY A 537 -36.60 -7.53 -15.24
CA GLY A 537 -35.15 -7.52 -15.16
C GLY A 537 -34.56 -6.12 -15.38
N ALA A 538 -33.33 -5.91 -14.94
CA ALA A 538 -32.58 -4.68 -15.19
C ALA A 538 -31.11 -4.96 -15.45
N ALA A 539 -30.51 -4.20 -16.36
CA ALA A 539 -29.07 -4.07 -16.49
C ALA A 539 -28.62 -2.87 -15.63
N ILE A 540 -27.69 -3.12 -14.71
CA ILE A 540 -27.22 -2.16 -13.71
C ILE A 540 -25.73 -1.91 -13.94
N ARG A 541 -25.37 -0.63 -14.06
CA ARG A 541 -24.00 -0.19 -14.28
C ARG A 541 -23.18 -0.35 -13.00
N SER A 542 -21.86 -0.47 -13.14
CA SER A 542 -20.94 -0.34 -12.01
C SER A 542 -21.10 1.04 -11.38
N GLY A 543 -21.25 1.09 -10.05
CA GLY A 543 -21.60 2.27 -9.25
C GLY A 543 -23.09 2.46 -8.98
N ASP A 544 -23.99 1.81 -9.74
CA ASP A 544 -25.44 1.90 -9.59
C ASP A 544 -26.05 0.70 -8.82
N GLU A 545 -25.23 -0.23 -8.32
CA GLU A 545 -25.65 -1.50 -7.71
C GLU A 545 -26.04 -1.44 -6.23
N ALA A 546 -26.39 -0.25 -5.75
CA ALA A 546 -26.85 -0.06 -4.38
C ALA A 546 -28.07 -0.95 -4.04
N TRP A 547 -28.14 -1.43 -2.79
CA TRP A 547 -29.16 -2.39 -2.36
C TRP A 547 -30.60 -1.87 -2.56
N TRP A 548 -30.83 -0.57 -2.40
CA TRP A 548 -32.17 0.03 -2.57
C TRP A 548 -32.64 0.05 -4.01
N HIS A 549 -31.70 -0.01 -4.96
CA HIS A 549 -31.94 -0.06 -6.40
C HIS A 549 -32.06 -1.52 -6.87
N VAL A 550 -31.06 -2.37 -6.59
CA VAL A 550 -31.04 -3.78 -7.02
C VAL A 550 -32.27 -4.56 -6.51
N SER A 551 -32.69 -4.31 -5.28
CA SER A 551 -33.82 -4.99 -4.63
C SER A 551 -35.20 -4.75 -5.30
N LEU A 552 -35.29 -3.85 -6.28
CA LEU A 552 -36.51 -3.59 -7.05
C LEU A 552 -36.81 -4.68 -8.08
N PHE A 553 -35.81 -5.43 -8.51
CA PHE A 553 -35.90 -6.30 -9.69
C PHE A 553 -35.89 -7.77 -9.30
N ARG A 554 -36.48 -8.60 -10.17
CA ARG A 554 -36.41 -10.07 -10.02
C ARG A 554 -35.11 -10.64 -10.57
N THR A 555 -34.54 -9.98 -11.58
CA THR A 555 -33.23 -10.32 -12.17
C THR A 555 -32.43 -9.04 -12.39
N ALA A 556 -31.22 -8.98 -11.87
CA ALA A 556 -30.30 -7.86 -12.04
C ALA A 556 -29.01 -8.35 -12.71
N VAL A 557 -28.71 -7.80 -13.88
CA VAL A 557 -27.45 -8.01 -14.59
C VAL A 557 -26.53 -6.85 -14.21
N VAL A 558 -25.61 -7.10 -13.29
CA VAL A 558 -24.77 -6.05 -12.68
C VAL A 558 -23.39 -6.08 -13.32
N THR A 559 -22.95 -4.96 -13.90
CA THR A 559 -21.58 -4.82 -14.39
C THR A 559 -20.58 -4.96 -13.25
N ASP A 560 -19.55 -5.80 -13.42
CA ASP A 560 -18.48 -5.93 -12.44
C ASP A 560 -17.62 -4.66 -12.40
N ALA A 561 -17.05 -4.34 -11.24
CA ALA A 561 -16.24 -3.13 -11.05
C ALA A 561 -15.03 -3.09 -12.00
N SER A 562 -14.45 -4.26 -12.32
CA SER A 562 -13.35 -4.39 -13.29
C SER A 562 -13.78 -4.16 -14.75
N GLN A 563 -15.08 -4.05 -15.02
CA GLN A 563 -15.69 -3.98 -16.35
C GLN A 563 -15.41 -5.18 -17.27
N THR A 564 -14.83 -6.26 -16.75
CA THR A 564 -14.51 -7.48 -17.53
C THR A 564 -15.74 -8.32 -17.87
N GLY A 565 -16.86 -8.09 -17.18
CA GLY A 565 -18.10 -8.83 -17.40
C GLY A 565 -19.24 -8.37 -16.51
N VAL A 566 -20.22 -9.25 -16.35
CA VAL A 566 -21.41 -9.01 -15.52
C VAL A 566 -21.65 -10.17 -14.56
N ARG A 567 -22.30 -9.87 -13.44
CA ARG A 567 -22.83 -10.84 -12.47
C ARG A 567 -24.35 -10.85 -12.59
N VAL A 568 -24.92 -12.05 -12.69
CA VAL A 568 -26.36 -12.21 -12.86
C VAL A 568 -27.00 -12.60 -11.54
N ARG A 569 -27.65 -11.63 -10.89
CA ARG A 569 -28.33 -11.82 -9.62
C ARG A 569 -29.81 -12.11 -9.85
N ARG A 570 -30.35 -13.13 -9.18
CA ARG A 570 -31.76 -13.53 -9.31
C ARG A 570 -32.39 -13.65 -7.93
N LEU A 571 -33.63 -13.18 -7.81
CA LEU A 571 -34.36 -13.32 -6.56
C LEU A 571 -34.69 -14.80 -6.34
N ASP A 572 -34.18 -15.37 -5.25
CA ASP A 572 -34.53 -16.71 -4.77
C ASP A 572 -35.02 -16.58 -3.32
N LYS A 573 -36.34 -16.64 -3.16
CA LYS A 573 -36.99 -16.55 -1.85
C LYS A 573 -36.53 -17.66 -0.89
N LYS A 574 -36.34 -18.89 -1.38
CA LYS A 574 -35.96 -20.02 -0.52
C LYS A 574 -34.55 -19.81 0.01
N LEU A 575 -33.62 -19.42 -0.88
CA LEU A 575 -32.24 -19.16 -0.52
C LEU A 575 -32.11 -17.95 0.40
N MET A 576 -32.79 -16.84 0.08
CA MET A 576 -32.86 -15.65 0.94
C MET A 576 -33.37 -16.00 2.35
N THR A 577 -34.43 -16.81 2.45
CA THR A 577 -34.99 -17.23 3.75
C THR A 577 -34.03 -18.14 4.52
N LYS A 578 -33.36 -19.07 3.84
CA LYS A 578 -32.37 -19.99 4.42
C LYS A 578 -31.20 -19.21 5.01
N LEU A 579 -30.55 -18.37 4.18
CA LEU A 579 -29.40 -17.56 4.60
C LEU A 579 -29.81 -16.54 5.66
N GLY A 580 -30.98 -15.92 5.53
CA GLY A 580 -31.53 -15.01 6.54
C GLY A 580 -31.62 -15.65 7.93
N LYS A 581 -32.12 -16.89 8.03
CA LYS A 581 -32.16 -17.63 9.30
C LYS A 581 -30.76 -17.94 9.84
N GLN A 582 -29.86 -18.41 8.98
CA GLN A 582 -28.48 -18.74 9.36
C GLN A 582 -27.72 -17.50 9.85
N GLY A 583 -27.76 -16.40 9.11
CA GLY A 583 -27.10 -15.15 9.50
C GLY A 583 -27.65 -14.55 10.78
N LEU A 584 -28.98 -14.57 10.98
CA LEU A 584 -29.57 -14.11 12.25
C LEU A 584 -29.13 -14.96 13.44
N ALA A 585 -29.02 -16.28 13.28
CA ALA A 585 -28.53 -17.17 14.32
C ALA A 585 -27.06 -16.85 14.70
N VAL A 586 -26.20 -16.66 13.69
CA VAL A 586 -24.77 -16.35 13.90
C VAL A 586 -24.57 -14.95 14.49
N LEU A 587 -25.35 -13.95 14.06
CA LEU A 587 -25.31 -12.61 14.67
C LEU A 587 -25.82 -12.60 16.10
N TRP A 588 -26.81 -13.44 16.42
CA TRP A 588 -27.24 -13.65 17.80
C TRP A 588 -26.14 -14.33 18.63
N ARG A 589 -25.46 -15.35 18.07
CA ARG A 589 -24.28 -15.98 18.68
C ARG A 589 -23.18 -14.95 18.96
N LEU A 590 -22.86 -14.08 17.98
CA LEU A 590 -21.89 -12.99 18.16
C LEU A 590 -22.28 -12.05 19.31
N ARG A 591 -23.56 -11.74 19.46
CA ARG A 591 -24.05 -10.89 20.55
C ARG A 591 -23.88 -11.55 21.93
N GLN A 592 -24.05 -12.87 22.04
CA GLN A 592 -23.97 -13.61 23.30
C GLN A 592 -22.53 -14.02 23.65
N GLU A 593 -21.81 -14.60 22.70
CA GLU A 593 -20.51 -15.24 22.89
C GLU A 593 -19.34 -14.31 22.56
N GLY A 594 -19.57 -13.21 21.82
CA GLY A 594 -18.49 -12.37 21.31
C GLY A 594 -17.57 -11.80 22.39
N ALA A 595 -18.06 -11.54 23.61
CA ALA A 595 -17.22 -11.09 24.72
C ALA A 595 -16.24 -12.17 25.20
N GLU A 596 -16.64 -13.45 25.17
CA GLU A 596 -15.75 -14.58 25.47
C GLU A 596 -14.76 -14.80 24.32
N THR A 597 -15.21 -14.72 23.07
CA THR A 597 -14.33 -14.79 21.90
C THR A 597 -13.23 -13.73 21.95
N VAL A 598 -13.57 -12.47 22.28
CA VAL A 598 -12.59 -11.38 22.46
C VAL A 598 -11.54 -11.74 23.52
N ARG A 599 -11.96 -12.26 24.69
CA ARG A 599 -11.03 -12.71 25.74
C ARG A 599 -10.08 -13.81 25.25
N ARG A 600 -10.60 -14.80 24.53
CA ARG A 600 -9.79 -15.90 23.96
C ARG A 600 -8.73 -15.37 22.98
N TYR A 601 -9.08 -14.43 22.10
CA TYR A 601 -8.09 -13.82 21.19
C TYR A 601 -7.00 -13.04 21.94
N HIS A 602 -7.35 -12.26 22.96
CA HIS A 602 -6.34 -11.57 23.78
C HIS A 602 -5.38 -12.52 24.50
N GLN A 603 -5.90 -13.60 25.08
CA GLN A 603 -5.09 -14.60 25.77
C GLN A 603 -4.10 -15.30 24.82
N GLU A 604 -4.53 -15.55 23.59
CA GLU A 604 -3.75 -16.27 22.59
C GLU A 604 -2.84 -15.39 21.74
N GLN A 605 -3.01 -14.05 21.77
CA GLN A 605 -2.21 -13.12 20.97
C GLN A 605 -0.70 -13.34 21.11
N PRO A 606 -0.11 -13.47 22.32
CA PRO A 606 1.33 -13.69 22.47
C PRO A 606 1.82 -14.99 21.81
N ARG A 607 0.99 -16.04 21.81
CA ARG A 607 1.31 -17.30 21.11
C ARG A 607 1.23 -17.10 19.61
N LEU A 608 0.16 -16.49 19.11
CA LEU A 608 -0.09 -16.30 17.68
C LEU A 608 1.02 -15.50 17.01
N THR A 609 1.51 -14.46 17.69
CA THR A 609 2.54 -13.53 17.18
C THR A 609 3.95 -13.94 17.61
N GLY A 610 4.09 -15.03 18.36
CA GLY A 610 5.36 -15.55 18.84
C GLY A 610 6.20 -16.18 17.74
N LYS A 611 7.52 -16.16 17.93
CA LYS A 611 8.50 -16.75 17.01
C LYS A 611 8.26 -18.24 16.81
N GLU A 612 8.02 -18.98 17.89
CA GLU A 612 7.81 -20.44 17.87
C GLU A 612 6.60 -20.85 17.03
N ASN A 613 5.55 -20.01 17.00
CA ASN A 613 4.37 -20.28 16.20
C ASN A 613 4.68 -20.17 14.69
N TRP A 614 5.48 -19.17 14.30
CA TRP A 614 5.89 -19.00 12.91
C TRP A 614 6.92 -20.06 12.49
N GLU A 615 7.88 -20.42 13.33
CA GLU A 615 8.79 -21.54 13.07
C GLU A 615 8.03 -22.84 12.79
N ARG A 616 6.96 -23.12 13.56
CA ARG A 616 6.07 -24.26 13.31
C ARG A 616 5.38 -24.17 11.96
N LEU A 617 4.84 -23.00 11.59
CA LEU A 617 4.16 -22.80 10.31
C LEU A 617 5.10 -22.91 9.10
N PHE A 618 6.35 -22.46 9.26
CA PHE A 618 7.38 -22.60 8.23
C PHE A 618 7.92 -24.04 8.08
N GLY A 619 7.63 -24.92 9.04
CA GLY A 619 8.22 -26.26 9.11
C GLY A 619 9.71 -26.23 9.51
N ALA A 620 10.12 -25.23 10.29
CA ALA A 620 11.51 -25.00 10.69
C ALA A 620 11.95 -25.81 11.93
N ARG A 621 11.19 -26.82 12.35
CA ARG A 621 11.52 -27.74 13.45
C ARG A 621 11.12 -29.17 13.15
#